data_AF-A0A8H7PQR1-F1
#
_entry.id   AF-A0A8H7PQR1-F1
#
_cell.length_a   1.000
_cell.length_b   1.000
_cell.length_c   1.000
_cell.angle_alpha   90.00
_cell.angle_beta   90.00
_cell.angle_gamma   90.00
#
_symmetry.space_group_name_H-M   'P 1'
#
loop_
_entity.id
_entity.type
_entity.pdbx_description
1 polymer ?
#
loop_
_entity_poly.entity_id
_entity_poly.type
_entity_poly.pdbx_seq_one_letter_code
_entity_poly.pdbx_strand_id
1 'polypeptide(L)'
;GIQHVEEPYYQKVIDYKMLASEVPPVEKLANDAKAKTEIWQITRGDLDKWSLAWIMGKITCDLERQKEAADKGLLKARGMEAEAKAKVDAIKDKLSDIERDNEKNAIDHRTLLRYREEVDSLFEPVSIYAERRMIKNIPILTPASFKIFVGQKYPTDEDFQIRLTELKEEKEACEKDVEVTARVLELLQEVDTALMEGIIDLTSSKKETGSGRIFFPDAAFNALKEARALLPSLPSIAPPDTFTETADNTGAYYSPMQRYLWEVKDKVADLIPWCQTRTLDNARKIIQLELQIGQKTDERNLERRRLVKDVVLSA
;
A
#
# COMPACT_ATOMS: atom_id res chain seq x y z
N GLY A 1 -12.16 19.68 24.91
CA GLY A 1 -12.34 18.45 24.11
C GLY A 1 -11.09 17.61 24.21
N ILE A 2 -11.22 16.29 24.11
CA ILE A 2 -10.09 15.35 24.25
C ILE A 2 -9.33 15.14 22.91
N GLN A 3 -9.73 15.89 21.90
CA GLN A 3 -9.13 16.00 20.57
C GLN A 3 -7.61 16.26 20.58
N HIS A 4 -7.08 16.95 21.59
CA HIS A 4 -5.65 17.19 21.77
C HIS A 4 -4.82 15.90 22.03
N VAL A 5 -5.46 14.78 22.38
CA VAL A 5 -4.82 13.46 22.52
C VAL A 5 -4.91 12.66 21.21
N GLU A 6 -6.01 12.82 20.48
CA GLU A 6 -6.28 12.05 19.25
C GLU A 6 -5.54 12.63 18.04
N GLU A 7 -5.53 13.95 17.88
CA GLU A 7 -4.89 14.62 16.74
C GLU A 7 -3.40 14.28 16.60
N PRO A 8 -2.56 14.33 17.65
CA PRO A 8 -1.14 14.01 17.51
C PRO A 8 -0.90 12.55 17.11
N TYR A 9 -1.72 11.62 17.62
CA TYR A 9 -1.65 10.21 17.26
C TYR A 9 -1.97 10.02 15.77
N TYR A 10 -3.13 10.54 15.34
CA TYR A 10 -3.56 10.35 13.96
C TYR A 10 -2.68 11.10 12.95
N GLN A 11 -2.12 12.26 13.31
CA GLN A 11 -1.17 12.97 12.46
C GLN A 11 0.07 12.11 12.17
N LYS A 12 0.65 11.48 13.21
CA LYS A 12 1.79 10.57 13.05
C LYS A 12 1.43 9.33 12.23
N VAL A 13 0.20 8.83 12.32
CA VAL A 13 -0.29 7.74 11.46
C VAL A 13 -0.35 8.17 9.98
N ILE A 14 -0.77 9.41 9.68
CA ILE A 14 -0.73 9.95 8.31
C ILE A 14 0.71 10.07 7.83
N ASP A 15 1.58 10.67 8.64
CA ASP A 15 2.99 10.87 8.30
C ASP A 15 3.68 9.53 7.99
N TYR A 16 3.42 8.51 8.80
CA TYR A 16 3.86 7.14 8.55
C TYR A 16 3.34 6.62 7.20
N LYS A 17 2.02 6.72 6.94
CA LYS A 17 1.43 6.21 5.70
C LYS A 17 1.96 6.95 4.45
N MET A 18 2.16 8.26 4.53
CA MET A 18 2.73 9.05 3.44
C MET A 18 4.15 8.56 3.13
N LEU A 19 5.00 8.44 4.15
CA LEU A 19 6.37 7.98 3.96
C LEU A 19 6.43 6.51 3.50
N ALA A 20 5.53 5.66 4.01
CA ALA A 20 5.43 4.26 3.60
C ALA A 20 5.03 4.12 2.13
N SER A 21 4.23 5.04 1.59
CA SER A 21 3.89 5.07 0.16
C SER A 21 5.09 5.41 -0.74
N GLU A 22 6.14 6.03 -0.20
CA GLU A 22 7.39 6.31 -0.93
C GLU A 22 8.31 5.07 -1.03
N VAL A 23 8.08 4.01 -0.24
CA VAL A 23 8.91 2.80 -0.26
C VAL A 23 8.76 2.00 -1.57
N PRO A 24 7.54 1.65 -2.04
CA PRO A 24 7.36 0.87 -3.27
C PRO A 24 8.05 1.43 -4.53
N PRO A 25 7.99 2.74 -4.84
CA PRO A 25 8.67 3.25 -6.04
C PRO A 25 10.20 3.14 -5.93
N VAL A 26 10.78 3.28 -4.74
CA VAL A 26 12.22 3.15 -4.54
C VAL A 26 12.65 1.68 -4.55
N GLU A 27 11.85 0.78 -3.99
CA GLU A 27 12.07 -0.68 -4.10
C GLU A 27 11.96 -1.14 -5.56
N LYS A 28 11.05 -0.58 -6.35
CA LYS A 28 11.00 -0.83 -7.80
C LYS A 28 12.31 -0.43 -8.49
N LEU A 29 12.84 0.77 -8.21
CA LEU A 29 14.13 1.19 -8.77
C LEU A 29 15.26 0.21 -8.42
N ALA A 30 15.26 -0.33 -7.21
CA ALA A 30 16.22 -1.35 -6.79
C ALA A 30 16.03 -2.67 -7.56
N ASN A 31 14.79 -3.13 -7.72
CA ASN A 31 14.48 -4.35 -8.47
C ASN A 31 14.82 -4.22 -9.96
N ASP A 32 14.53 -3.08 -10.58
CA ASP A 32 14.87 -2.82 -11.98
C ASP A 32 16.40 -2.74 -12.18
N ALA A 33 17.12 -2.13 -11.23
CA ALA A 33 18.59 -2.12 -11.25
C ALA A 33 19.19 -3.52 -11.09
N LYS A 34 18.59 -4.35 -10.22
CA LYS A 34 18.98 -5.76 -10.04
C LYS A 34 18.74 -6.56 -11.32
N ALA A 35 17.57 -6.42 -11.95
CA ALA A 35 17.28 -7.12 -13.20
C ALA A 35 18.22 -6.71 -14.34
N LYS A 36 18.57 -5.41 -14.45
CA LYS A 36 19.61 -4.95 -15.39
C LYS A 36 20.96 -5.61 -15.11
N THR A 37 21.32 -5.78 -13.83
CA THR A 37 22.54 -6.49 -13.44
C THR A 37 22.50 -7.95 -13.88
N GLU A 38 21.36 -8.63 -13.74
CA GLU A 38 21.16 -10.01 -14.20
C GLU A 38 21.28 -10.12 -15.74
N ILE A 39 20.69 -9.19 -16.49
CA ILE A 39 20.84 -9.13 -17.97
C ILE A 39 22.31 -9.01 -18.38
N TRP A 40 23.07 -8.13 -17.72
CA TRP A 40 24.51 -7.99 -17.99
C TRP A 40 25.31 -9.22 -17.59
N GLN A 41 24.95 -9.91 -16.51
CA GLN A 41 25.57 -11.18 -16.11
C GLN A 41 25.32 -12.29 -17.14
N ILE A 42 24.09 -12.41 -17.64
CA ILE A 42 23.74 -13.36 -18.71
C ILE A 42 24.55 -13.05 -19.96
N THR A 43 24.56 -11.77 -20.39
CA THR A 43 25.30 -11.32 -21.57
C THR A 43 26.79 -11.62 -21.46
N ARG A 44 27.39 -11.34 -20.29
CA ARG A 44 28.81 -11.60 -20.01
C ARG A 44 29.13 -13.09 -20.00
N GLY A 45 28.26 -13.90 -19.41
CA GLY A 45 28.39 -15.35 -19.36
C GLY A 45 28.23 -16.00 -20.74
N ASP A 46 27.36 -15.47 -21.60
CA ASP A 46 27.23 -15.94 -22.97
C ASP A 46 28.46 -15.59 -23.81
N LEU A 47 29.06 -14.42 -23.62
CA LEU A 47 30.35 -14.05 -24.22
C LEU A 47 31.52 -14.96 -23.78
N ASP A 48 31.41 -15.64 -22.63
CA ASP A 48 32.42 -16.59 -22.15
C ASP A 48 32.23 -18.02 -22.67
N LYS A 49 31.02 -18.40 -23.09
CA LYS A 49 30.73 -19.73 -23.65
C LYS A 49 31.16 -19.90 -25.11
N TRP A 50 31.60 -18.83 -25.77
CA TRP A 50 32.03 -18.89 -27.17
C TRP A 50 33.40 -19.60 -27.26
N SER A 51 33.38 -20.84 -27.77
CA SER A 51 34.57 -21.71 -27.80
C SER A 51 35.44 -21.54 -29.05
N LEU A 52 36.72 -21.92 -28.90
CA LEU A 52 37.90 -21.60 -29.70
C LEU A 52 37.88 -21.82 -31.23
N ALA A 53 36.89 -22.51 -31.80
CA ALA A 53 36.84 -22.78 -33.25
C ALA A 53 36.45 -21.55 -34.10
N TRP A 54 35.83 -20.51 -33.50
CA TRP A 54 35.37 -19.29 -34.18
C TRP A 54 36.37 -18.11 -34.08
N ILE A 55 37.42 -18.26 -33.25
CA ILE A 55 38.31 -17.20 -32.75
C ILE A 55 39.48 -16.87 -33.69
N MET A 56 39.77 -17.70 -34.71
CA MET A 56 41.05 -17.68 -35.43
C MET A 56 41.23 -16.58 -36.51
N GLY A 57 41.03 -15.29 -36.23
CA GLY A 57 41.85 -14.31 -36.99
C GLY A 57 41.41 -12.86 -37.13
N LYS A 58 40.19 -12.46 -36.79
CA LYS A 58 39.78 -11.04 -36.90
C LYS A 58 38.85 -10.51 -35.81
N ILE A 59 38.35 -11.39 -34.93
CA ILE A 59 37.20 -11.11 -34.05
C ILE A 59 37.64 -10.87 -32.59
N THR A 60 38.92 -11.07 -32.28
CA THR A 60 39.47 -10.93 -30.91
C THR A 60 39.29 -9.52 -30.34
N CYS A 61 39.58 -8.47 -31.12
CA CYS A 61 39.41 -7.08 -30.65
C CYS A 61 37.94 -6.69 -30.44
N ASP A 62 37.03 -7.15 -31.30
CA ASP A 62 35.59 -6.85 -31.16
C ASP A 62 34.96 -7.63 -30.01
N LEU A 63 35.38 -8.87 -29.78
CA LEU A 63 34.95 -9.68 -28.63
C LEU A 63 35.45 -9.07 -27.31
N GLU A 64 36.73 -8.69 -27.23
CA GLU A 64 37.28 -8.01 -26.06
C GLU A 64 36.57 -6.68 -25.79
N ARG A 65 36.28 -5.91 -26.84
CA ARG A 65 35.50 -4.66 -26.73
C ARG A 65 34.09 -4.92 -26.21
N GLN A 66 33.43 -6.00 -26.63
CA GLN A 66 32.11 -6.38 -26.12
C GLN A 66 32.16 -6.86 -24.66
N LYS A 67 33.20 -7.61 -24.27
CA LYS A 67 33.42 -8.01 -22.87
C LYS A 67 33.68 -6.80 -21.98
N GLU A 68 34.53 -5.87 -22.41
CA GLU A 68 34.75 -4.61 -21.69
C GLU A 68 33.48 -3.76 -21.58
N ALA A 69 32.67 -3.71 -22.64
CA ALA A 69 31.39 -3.01 -22.61
C ALA A 69 30.43 -3.66 -21.60
N ALA A 70 30.38 -4.99 -21.56
CA ALA A 70 29.58 -5.75 -20.60
C ALA A 70 30.06 -5.55 -19.15
N ASP A 71 31.38 -5.56 -18.91
CA ASP A 71 31.96 -5.33 -17.59
C ASP A 71 31.69 -3.88 -17.11
N LYS A 72 31.78 -2.89 -18.00
CA LYS A 72 31.40 -1.49 -17.73
C LYS A 72 29.90 -1.34 -17.44
N GLY A 73 29.06 -2.03 -18.21
CA GLY A 73 27.60 -2.07 -18.00
C GLY A 73 27.25 -2.67 -16.63
N LEU A 74 27.90 -3.77 -16.26
CA LEU A 74 27.72 -4.46 -14.98
C LEU A 74 28.17 -3.60 -13.79
N LEU A 75 29.30 -2.89 -13.90
CA LEU A 75 29.76 -1.93 -12.89
C LEU A 75 28.73 -0.80 -12.67
N LYS A 76 28.20 -0.23 -13.74
CA LYS A 76 27.15 0.81 -13.66
C LYS A 76 25.86 0.28 -13.05
N ALA A 77 25.43 -0.92 -13.45
CA ALA A 77 24.21 -1.55 -12.94
C ALA A 77 24.30 -1.82 -11.43
N ARG A 78 25.44 -2.36 -10.95
CA ARG A 78 25.70 -2.55 -9.52
C ARG A 78 25.74 -1.23 -8.74
N GLY A 79 26.30 -0.17 -9.33
CA GLY A 79 26.28 1.16 -8.73
C GLY A 79 24.86 1.69 -8.51
N MET A 80 23.99 1.56 -9.52
CA MET A 80 22.58 1.94 -9.40
C MET A 80 21.82 1.07 -8.38
N GLU A 81 22.10 -0.23 -8.32
CA GLU A 81 21.51 -1.14 -7.33
C GLU A 81 21.88 -0.72 -5.89
N ALA A 82 23.15 -0.42 -5.65
CA ALA A 82 23.61 0.03 -4.34
C ALA A 82 22.99 1.38 -3.92
N GLU A 83 22.90 2.34 -4.85
CA GLU A 83 22.27 3.64 -4.58
C GLU A 83 20.77 3.50 -4.29
N ALA A 84 20.06 2.69 -5.08
CA ALA A 84 18.64 2.43 -4.86
C ALA A 84 18.39 1.76 -3.50
N LYS A 85 19.20 0.76 -3.14
CA LYS A 85 19.11 0.09 -1.84
C LYS A 85 19.35 1.04 -0.67
N ALA A 86 20.36 1.90 -0.76
CA ALA A 86 20.63 2.90 0.29
C ALA A 86 19.46 3.87 0.49
N LYS A 87 18.73 4.22 -0.59
CA LYS A 87 17.52 5.04 -0.50
C LYS A 87 16.38 4.30 0.21
N VAL A 88 16.18 3.01 -0.08
CA VAL A 88 15.18 2.17 0.61
C VAL A 88 15.48 2.12 2.11
N ASP A 89 16.72 1.83 2.47
CA ASP A 89 17.14 1.72 3.87
C ASP A 89 16.92 3.06 4.62
N ALA A 90 17.29 4.18 4.00
CA ALA A 90 17.07 5.52 4.58
C ALA A 90 15.59 5.87 4.80
N ILE A 91 14.67 5.40 3.95
CA ILE A 91 13.23 5.59 4.15
C ILE A 91 12.72 4.68 5.28
N LYS A 92 13.19 3.43 5.35
CA LYS A 92 12.84 2.48 6.41
C LYS A 92 13.30 2.95 7.80
N ASP A 93 14.49 3.54 7.89
CA ASP A 93 14.98 4.14 9.13
C ASP A 93 14.06 5.28 9.61
N LYS A 94 13.67 6.18 8.70
CA LYS A 94 12.72 7.26 9.02
C LYS A 94 11.34 6.74 9.44
N LEU A 95 10.86 5.64 8.84
CA LEU A 95 9.61 4.99 9.26
C LEU A 95 9.71 4.49 10.69
N SER A 96 10.82 3.83 11.05
CA SER A 96 11.07 3.35 12.40
C SER A 96 11.12 4.49 13.43
N ASP A 97 11.72 5.63 13.07
CA ASP A 97 11.73 6.82 13.93
C ASP A 97 10.30 7.38 14.17
N ILE A 98 9.46 7.43 13.14
CA ILE A 98 8.06 7.88 13.28
C ILE A 98 7.27 6.93 14.20
N GLU A 99 7.45 5.62 14.06
CA GLU A 99 6.78 4.63 14.92
C GLU A 99 7.19 4.82 16.39
N ARG A 100 8.50 4.92 16.65
CA ARG A 100 9.02 5.14 18.00
C ARG A 100 8.47 6.42 18.63
N ASP A 101 8.41 7.50 17.86
CA ASP A 101 7.84 8.77 18.32
C ASP A 101 6.34 8.68 18.60
N ASN A 102 5.62 7.79 17.91
CA ASN A 102 4.18 7.64 18.03
C ASN A 102 3.75 6.68 19.16
N GLU A 103 4.66 5.88 19.72
CA GLU A 103 4.34 4.89 20.77
C GLU A 103 3.59 5.52 21.95
N LYS A 104 4.06 6.67 22.44
CA LYS A 104 3.41 7.37 23.55
C LYS A 104 2.00 7.83 23.18
N ASN A 105 1.84 8.46 22.03
CA ASN A 105 0.53 8.94 21.56
C ASN A 105 -0.43 7.76 21.34
N ALA A 106 0.07 6.61 20.89
CA ALA A 106 -0.72 5.39 20.74
C ALA A 106 -1.20 4.84 22.08
N ILE A 107 -0.37 4.89 23.14
CA ILE A 107 -0.78 4.51 24.50
C ILE A 107 -1.86 5.46 25.02
N ASP A 108 -1.67 6.77 24.85
CA ASP A 108 -2.62 7.79 25.30
C ASP A 108 -3.97 7.65 24.57
N HIS A 109 -3.95 7.44 23.25
CA HIS A 109 -5.12 7.17 22.43
C HIS A 109 -5.86 5.87 22.84
N ARG A 110 -5.13 4.78 23.08
CA ARG A 110 -5.73 3.52 23.54
C ARG A 110 -6.38 3.68 24.91
N THR A 111 -5.76 4.45 25.79
CA THR A 111 -6.28 4.75 27.12
C THR A 111 -7.58 5.54 27.03
N LEU A 112 -7.62 6.55 26.16
CA LEU A 112 -8.82 7.32 25.85
C LEU A 112 -9.97 6.43 25.36
N LEU A 113 -9.72 5.55 24.39
CA LEU A 113 -10.74 4.65 23.86
C LEU A 113 -11.34 3.77 24.96
N ARG A 114 -10.51 3.22 25.86
CA ARG A 114 -10.98 2.46 27.02
C ARG A 114 -11.88 3.29 27.93
N TYR A 115 -11.52 4.55 28.21
CA TYR A 115 -12.37 5.43 29.01
C TYR A 115 -13.72 5.69 28.34
N ARG A 116 -13.76 5.89 27.01
CA ARG A 116 -15.02 6.06 26.28
C ARG A 116 -15.90 4.81 26.35
N GLU A 117 -15.31 3.63 26.15
CA GLU A 117 -16.00 2.34 26.29
C GLU A 117 -16.55 2.13 27.70
N GLU A 118 -15.77 2.44 28.73
CA GLU A 118 -16.22 2.36 30.13
C GLU A 118 -17.37 3.32 30.41
N VAL A 119 -17.32 4.55 29.91
CA VAL A 119 -18.41 5.51 30.08
C VAL A 119 -19.67 5.06 29.34
N ASP A 120 -19.54 4.60 28.09
CA ASP A 120 -20.67 4.08 27.32
C ASP A 120 -21.31 2.86 28.00
N SER A 121 -20.49 1.99 28.63
CA SER A 121 -20.96 0.81 29.36
C SER A 121 -21.93 1.11 30.50
N LEU A 122 -21.75 2.27 31.15
CA LEU A 122 -22.58 2.69 32.27
C LEU A 122 -24.00 3.05 31.82
N PHE A 123 -24.19 3.33 30.53
CA PHE A 123 -25.46 3.78 29.96
C PHE A 123 -26.20 2.70 29.13
N GLU A 124 -25.57 1.56 28.83
CA GLU A 124 -26.20 0.48 28.03
C GLU A 124 -27.11 -0.45 28.86
N PRO A 125 -28.26 -0.93 28.31
CA PRO A 125 -29.10 -1.92 28.97
C PRO A 125 -28.44 -3.31 28.99
N VAL A 126 -28.55 -4.01 30.12
CA VAL A 126 -27.91 -5.33 30.39
C VAL A 126 -28.20 -6.43 29.36
N SER A 127 -29.30 -6.37 28.61
CA SER A 127 -29.59 -7.37 27.58
C SER A 127 -28.56 -7.36 26.43
N ILE A 128 -27.95 -6.21 26.11
CA ILE A 128 -26.95 -6.07 25.04
C ILE A 128 -25.53 -6.35 25.58
N TYR A 129 -25.28 -5.96 26.84
CA TYR A 129 -23.99 -6.18 27.52
C TYR A 129 -23.66 -7.66 27.77
N ALA A 130 -24.70 -8.46 28.05
CA ALA A 130 -24.57 -9.90 28.26
C ALA A 130 -24.22 -10.67 26.98
N GLU A 131 -24.61 -10.17 25.81
CA GLU A 131 -24.27 -10.78 24.52
C GLU A 131 -22.82 -10.49 24.08
N ARG A 132 -22.27 -9.31 24.40
CA ARG A 132 -20.88 -8.94 24.03
C ARG A 132 -19.80 -9.59 24.89
N ARG A 133 -20.07 -9.91 26.16
CA ARG A 133 -19.12 -10.61 27.06
C ARG A 133 -19.67 -11.99 27.44
N MET A 134 -19.67 -12.93 26.50
CA MET A 134 -19.71 -14.35 26.86
C MET A 134 -18.36 -14.80 27.46
N ILE A 135 -17.99 -14.25 28.62
CA ILE A 135 -16.93 -14.81 29.47
C ILE A 135 -17.63 -15.60 30.57
N LYS A 136 -17.53 -16.92 30.46
CA LYS A 136 -17.97 -17.89 31.45
C LYS A 136 -17.24 -17.62 32.79
N ASN A 137 -18.00 -17.67 33.88
CA ASN A 137 -17.53 -17.80 35.27
C ASN A 137 -16.86 -16.59 35.94
N ILE A 138 -17.55 -15.44 36.00
CA ILE A 138 -17.32 -14.50 37.11
C ILE A 138 -18.60 -14.47 37.96
N PRO A 139 -18.53 -14.69 39.28
CA PRO A 139 -19.69 -14.59 40.15
C PRO A 139 -20.22 -13.17 40.03
N ILE A 140 -21.47 -13.06 39.62
CA ILE A 140 -22.22 -11.82 39.54
C ILE A 140 -22.24 -11.23 40.96
N LEU A 141 -21.29 -10.32 41.25
CA LEU A 141 -21.52 -9.27 42.23
C LEU A 141 -22.75 -8.54 41.71
N THR A 142 -23.92 -8.91 42.22
CA THR A 142 -25.21 -8.32 41.87
C THR A 142 -25.08 -6.81 41.92
N PRO A 143 -25.10 -6.12 40.78
CA PRO A 143 -25.17 -4.70 40.81
C PRO A 143 -26.65 -4.38 40.61
N ALA A 144 -27.31 -4.03 41.71
CA ALA A 144 -28.30 -2.97 41.67
C ALA A 144 -27.61 -1.63 41.28
N SER A 145 -26.77 -1.64 40.24
CA SER A 145 -26.15 -0.45 39.68
C SER A 145 -27.24 0.26 38.91
N PHE A 146 -27.74 1.34 39.50
CA PHE A 146 -28.41 2.46 38.86
C PHE A 146 -28.25 2.45 37.33
N LYS A 147 -29.26 1.97 36.62
CA LYS A 147 -29.34 2.13 35.17
C LYS A 147 -30.23 3.33 34.90
N ILE A 148 -29.63 4.39 34.38
CA ILE A 148 -30.22 5.73 34.44
C ILE A 148 -31.25 5.95 33.31
N PHE A 149 -31.18 5.18 32.23
CA PHE A 149 -31.99 5.40 31.02
C PHE A 149 -32.86 4.21 30.56
N VAL A 150 -33.06 3.18 31.38
CA VAL A 150 -33.84 2.00 30.96
C VAL A 150 -35.31 2.39 30.73
N GLY A 151 -35.75 2.33 29.47
CA GLY A 151 -37.15 2.54 29.07
C GLY A 151 -37.54 3.97 28.69
N GLN A 152 -36.61 4.93 28.72
CA GLN A 152 -36.86 6.31 28.30
C GLN A 152 -36.07 6.67 27.04
N LYS A 153 -36.79 7.13 26.01
CA LYS A 153 -36.19 7.62 24.76
C LYS A 153 -35.97 9.12 24.86
N TYR A 154 -34.75 9.55 24.62
CA TYR A 154 -34.38 10.97 24.58
C TYR A 154 -34.06 11.34 23.13
N PRO A 155 -34.84 12.22 22.49
CA PRO A 155 -34.64 12.58 21.08
C PRO A 155 -33.22 13.06 20.78
N THR A 156 -32.60 13.80 21.71
CA THR A 156 -31.22 14.28 21.56
C THR A 156 -30.19 13.15 21.57
N ASP A 157 -30.34 12.09 22.38
CA ASP A 157 -29.43 10.92 22.34
C ASP A 157 -29.64 10.07 21.08
N GLU A 158 -30.89 9.95 20.60
CA GLU A 158 -31.21 9.24 19.35
C GLU A 158 -30.58 9.96 18.13
N ASP A 159 -30.65 11.29 18.06
CA ASP A 159 -30.01 12.07 17.01
C ASP A 159 -28.47 11.86 16.99
N PHE A 160 -27.82 11.84 18.17
CA PHE A 160 -26.39 11.53 18.26
C PHE A 160 -26.08 10.10 17.83
N GLN A 161 -26.94 9.13 18.13
CA GLN A 161 -26.77 7.74 17.71
C GLN A 161 -26.84 7.61 16.19
N ILE A 162 -27.83 8.23 15.55
CA ILE A 162 -27.98 8.24 14.08
C ILE A 162 -26.74 8.85 13.43
N ARG A 163 -26.28 10.00 13.93
CA ARG A 163 -25.06 10.65 13.42
C ARG A 163 -23.82 9.77 13.55
N LEU A 164 -23.69 9.06 14.67
CA LEU A 164 -22.57 8.14 14.89
C LEU A 164 -22.63 6.91 13.99
N THR A 165 -23.83 6.40 13.68
CA THR A 165 -23.98 5.29 12.72
C THR A 165 -23.63 5.74 11.31
N GLU A 166 -24.10 6.91 10.88
CA GLU A 166 -23.77 7.47 9.55
C GLU A 166 -22.25 7.65 9.37
N LEU A 167 -21.57 8.21 10.37
CA LEU A 167 -20.11 8.41 10.33
C LEU A 167 -19.34 7.07 10.28
N LYS A 168 -19.83 6.06 11.00
CA LYS A 168 -19.23 4.71 11.01
C LYS A 168 -19.42 4.00 9.67
N GLU A 169 -20.60 4.11 9.06
CA GLU A 169 -20.87 3.57 7.72
C GLU A 169 -20.02 4.25 6.65
N GLU A 170 -19.86 5.57 6.72
CA GLU A 170 -18.98 6.30 5.80
C GLU A 170 -17.51 5.87 5.97
N LYS A 171 -17.08 5.67 7.22
CA LYS A 171 -15.73 5.16 7.51
C LYS A 171 -15.53 3.76 6.93
N GLU A 172 -16.47 2.85 7.15
CA GLU A 172 -16.42 1.47 6.64
C GLU A 172 -16.35 1.44 5.10
N ALA A 173 -17.10 2.32 4.42
CA ALA A 173 -17.01 2.46 2.97
C ALA A 173 -15.62 2.89 2.50
N CYS A 174 -14.97 3.82 3.23
CA CYS A 174 -13.59 4.24 2.93
C CYS A 174 -12.58 3.12 3.20
N GLU A 175 -12.75 2.35 4.27
CA GLU A 175 -11.90 1.18 4.59
C GLU A 175 -11.98 0.12 3.49
N LYS A 176 -13.18 -0.18 2.99
CA LYS A 176 -13.39 -1.08 1.85
C LYS A 176 -12.69 -0.59 0.58
N ASP A 177 -12.75 0.71 0.27
CA ASP A 177 -12.05 1.25 -0.90
C ASP A 177 -10.52 1.17 -0.77
N VAL A 178 -9.99 1.31 0.45
CA VAL A 178 -8.56 1.07 0.75
C VAL A 178 -8.19 -0.39 0.53
N GLU A 179 -8.99 -1.34 1.00
CA GLU A 179 -8.77 -2.78 0.80
C GLU A 179 -8.77 -3.15 -0.69
N VAL A 180 -9.75 -2.65 -1.45
CA VAL A 180 -9.83 -2.85 -2.91
C VAL A 180 -8.59 -2.27 -3.60
N THR A 181 -8.18 -1.05 -3.22
CA THR A 181 -7.01 -0.40 -3.81
C THR A 181 -5.71 -1.15 -3.45
N ALA A 182 -5.59 -1.69 -2.24
CA ALA A 182 -4.47 -2.52 -1.84
C ALA A 182 -4.38 -3.81 -2.67
N ARG A 183 -5.53 -4.47 -2.91
CA ARG A 183 -5.58 -5.64 -3.78
C ARG A 183 -5.19 -5.32 -5.23
N VAL A 184 -5.60 -4.16 -5.74
CA VAL A 184 -5.19 -3.68 -7.07
C VAL A 184 -3.69 -3.44 -7.12
N LEU A 185 -3.08 -2.88 -6.07
CA LEU A 185 -1.62 -2.70 -6.00
C LEU A 185 -0.86 -4.03 -6.07
N GLU A 186 -1.32 -5.07 -5.36
CA GLU A 186 -0.75 -6.42 -5.46
C GLU A 186 -0.82 -6.96 -6.90
N LEU A 187 -1.98 -6.82 -7.55
CA LEU A 187 -2.15 -7.24 -8.95
C LEU A 187 -1.23 -6.46 -9.89
N LEU A 188 -1.03 -5.14 -9.68
CA LEU A 188 -0.08 -4.36 -10.47
C LEU A 188 1.37 -4.81 -10.25
N GLN A 189 1.74 -5.28 -9.05
CA GLN A 189 3.05 -5.88 -8.79
C GLN A 189 3.21 -7.24 -9.48
N GLU A 190 2.16 -8.06 -9.52
CA GLU A 190 2.15 -9.31 -10.30
C GLU A 190 2.35 -9.04 -11.79
N VAL A 191 1.70 -7.99 -12.32
CA VAL A 191 1.90 -7.53 -13.70
C VAL A 191 3.35 -7.11 -13.94
N ASP A 192 3.91 -6.29 -13.05
CA ASP A 192 5.29 -5.82 -13.16
C ASP A 192 6.29 -7.00 -13.15
N THR A 193 6.07 -7.98 -12.27
CA THR A 193 6.90 -9.19 -12.15
C THR A 193 6.79 -10.07 -13.40
N ALA A 194 5.58 -10.34 -13.87
CA ALA A 194 5.35 -11.16 -15.06
C ALA A 194 5.91 -10.51 -16.34
N LEU A 195 5.85 -9.18 -16.45
CA LEU A 195 6.49 -8.45 -17.54
C LEU A 195 8.02 -8.57 -17.49
N MET A 196 8.62 -8.49 -16.30
CA MET A 196 10.06 -8.66 -16.11
C MET A 196 10.53 -10.07 -16.47
N GLU A 197 9.83 -11.10 -16.01
CA GLU A 197 10.12 -12.49 -16.38
C GLU A 197 10.04 -12.67 -17.90
N GLY A 198 9.00 -12.12 -18.54
CA GLY A 198 8.87 -12.13 -20.00
C GLY A 198 10.03 -11.44 -20.73
N ILE A 199 10.55 -10.32 -20.21
CA ILE A 199 11.71 -9.63 -20.77
C ILE A 199 12.98 -10.48 -20.66
N ILE A 200 13.20 -11.10 -19.49
CA ILE A 200 14.35 -11.98 -19.25
C ILE A 200 14.29 -13.23 -20.13
N ASP A 201 13.11 -13.83 -20.28
CA ASP A 201 12.87 -15.00 -21.15
C ASP A 201 13.13 -14.69 -22.62
N LEU A 202 12.74 -13.51 -23.11
CA LEU A 202 13.08 -13.06 -24.46
C LEU A 202 14.58 -12.79 -24.65
N THR A 203 15.32 -12.55 -23.57
CA THR A 203 16.77 -12.36 -23.60
C THR A 203 17.50 -13.70 -23.67
N SER A 204 17.05 -14.69 -22.89
CA SER A 204 17.67 -16.02 -22.80
C SER A 204 17.28 -16.93 -23.96
N SER A 205 16.05 -16.81 -24.44
CA SER A 205 15.55 -17.55 -25.58
C SER A 205 15.67 -16.67 -26.83
N LYS A 206 16.54 -17.04 -27.77
CA LYS A 206 16.49 -16.54 -29.17
C LYS A 206 15.23 -17.03 -29.89
N LYS A 207 14.08 -17.06 -29.22
CA LYS A 207 12.80 -17.43 -29.81
C LYS A 207 12.40 -16.29 -30.73
N GLU A 208 12.72 -16.46 -32.00
CA GLU A 208 12.00 -15.77 -33.06
C GLU A 208 10.52 -16.09 -32.87
N THR A 209 9.75 -15.11 -32.40
CA THR A 209 8.30 -15.19 -32.38
C THR A 209 7.85 -15.30 -33.83
N GLY A 210 7.64 -16.53 -34.29
CA GLY A 210 7.01 -16.81 -35.57
C GLY A 210 5.69 -16.05 -35.68
N SER A 211 5.49 -15.42 -36.83
CA SER A 211 4.24 -14.83 -37.32
C SER A 211 3.55 -13.78 -36.44
N GLY A 212 4.12 -12.57 -36.36
CA GLY A 212 3.36 -11.31 -36.21
C GLY A 212 2.48 -11.16 -34.95
N ARG A 213 2.59 -12.05 -33.96
CA ARG A 213 1.86 -11.96 -32.69
C ARG A 213 2.72 -11.23 -31.66
N ILE A 214 2.13 -10.20 -31.05
CA ILE A 214 2.70 -9.50 -29.89
C ILE A 214 2.72 -10.49 -28.73
N PHE A 215 3.91 -10.77 -28.20
CA PHE A 215 4.04 -11.59 -26.99
C PHE A 215 3.70 -10.71 -25.79
N PHE A 216 2.70 -11.13 -25.02
CA PHE A 216 2.35 -10.53 -23.74
C PHE A 216 2.14 -11.65 -22.73
N PRO A 217 2.77 -11.62 -21.54
CA PRO A 217 2.62 -12.67 -20.55
C PRO A 217 1.15 -12.84 -20.13
N ASP A 218 0.64 -14.07 -20.16
CA ASP A 218 -0.76 -14.37 -19.79
C ASP A 218 -1.06 -13.98 -18.34
N ALA A 219 -0.07 -14.15 -17.43
CA ALA A 219 -0.17 -13.73 -16.04
C ALA A 219 -0.38 -12.21 -15.92
N ALA A 220 0.39 -11.42 -16.65
CA ALA A 220 0.24 -9.96 -16.69
C ALA A 220 -1.14 -9.56 -17.26
N PHE A 221 -1.63 -10.26 -18.28
CA PHE A 221 -2.93 -9.96 -18.87
C PHE A 221 -4.08 -10.23 -17.90
N ASN A 222 -4.05 -11.38 -17.24
CA ASN A 222 -5.08 -11.79 -16.30
C ASN A 222 -5.11 -10.87 -15.07
N ALA A 223 -3.94 -10.53 -14.51
CA ALA A 223 -3.84 -9.62 -13.38
C ALA A 223 -4.34 -8.20 -13.70
N LEU A 224 -4.01 -7.65 -14.88
CA LEU A 224 -4.57 -6.36 -15.33
C LEU A 224 -6.09 -6.40 -15.50
N LYS A 225 -6.62 -7.52 -16.01
CA LYS A 225 -8.05 -7.72 -16.19
C LYS A 225 -8.78 -7.78 -14.84
N GLU A 226 -8.23 -8.51 -13.87
CA GLU A 226 -8.75 -8.58 -12.51
C GLU A 226 -8.70 -7.22 -11.81
N ALA A 227 -7.57 -6.50 -11.92
CA ALA A 227 -7.39 -5.18 -11.33
C ALA A 227 -8.46 -4.19 -11.82
N ARG A 228 -8.78 -4.21 -13.12
CA ARG A 228 -9.84 -3.36 -13.70
C ARG A 228 -11.25 -3.80 -13.32
N ALA A 229 -11.46 -5.09 -13.07
CA ALA A 229 -12.75 -5.58 -12.59
C ALA A 229 -13.02 -5.13 -11.14
N LEU A 230 -11.98 -5.12 -10.30
CA LEU A 230 -12.05 -4.64 -8.92
C LEU A 230 -12.17 -3.12 -8.83
N LEU A 231 -11.42 -2.39 -9.66
CA LEU A 231 -11.42 -0.93 -9.69
C LEU A 231 -11.64 -0.38 -11.11
N PRO A 232 -12.90 -0.22 -11.53
CA PRO A 232 -13.23 0.24 -12.89
C PRO A 232 -12.75 1.66 -13.21
N SER A 233 -12.46 2.48 -12.20
CA SER A 233 -11.91 3.83 -12.34
C SER A 233 -10.40 3.87 -12.59
N LEU A 234 -9.73 2.71 -12.60
CA LEU A 234 -8.29 2.61 -12.87
C LEU A 234 -7.97 3.18 -14.27
N PRO A 235 -6.95 4.05 -14.41
CA PRO A 235 -6.59 4.64 -15.70
C PRO A 235 -6.25 3.60 -16.78
N SER A 236 -6.57 3.94 -18.03
CA SER A 236 -6.22 3.13 -19.19
C SER A 236 -4.74 3.25 -19.53
N ILE A 237 -4.13 2.14 -19.93
CA ILE A 237 -2.76 2.10 -20.47
C ILE A 237 -2.86 2.26 -21.98
N ALA A 238 -2.37 3.38 -22.51
CA ALA A 238 -2.28 3.59 -23.95
C ALA A 238 -1.22 2.65 -24.56
N PRO A 239 -1.42 2.13 -25.79
CA PRO A 239 -0.36 1.42 -26.50
C PRO A 239 0.82 2.36 -26.79
N PRO A 240 2.05 1.85 -26.96
CA PRO A 240 3.16 2.68 -27.39
C PRO A 240 3.07 2.99 -28.89
N ASP A 241 3.28 4.26 -29.26
CA ASP A 241 3.07 4.74 -30.63
C ASP A 241 4.33 4.68 -31.52
N THR A 242 5.55 4.69 -30.93
CA THR A 242 6.82 4.70 -31.69
C THR A 242 7.97 4.05 -30.94
N PHE A 243 8.65 3.08 -31.57
CA PHE A 243 9.87 2.48 -31.02
C PHE A 243 11.10 3.28 -31.46
N THR A 244 11.82 3.90 -30.51
CA THR A 244 13.11 4.55 -30.81
C THR A 244 14.27 3.57 -30.61
N GLU A 245 15.24 3.56 -31.54
CA GLU A 245 16.44 2.72 -31.46
C GLU A 245 17.53 3.29 -30.55
N THR A 246 17.15 3.76 -29.36
CA THR A 246 18.12 4.27 -28.39
C THR A 246 18.62 3.16 -27.46
N ALA A 247 19.90 3.26 -27.09
CA ALA A 247 20.48 2.44 -26.03
C ALA A 247 19.98 2.94 -24.67
N ASP A 248 19.80 2.04 -23.71
CA ASP A 248 19.35 2.44 -22.37
C ASP A 248 20.45 3.12 -21.55
N ASN A 249 20.12 3.53 -20.32
CA ASN A 249 21.06 4.20 -19.40
C ASN A 249 22.29 3.34 -19.03
N THR A 250 22.24 2.02 -19.29
CA THR A 250 23.37 1.10 -19.10
C THR A 250 24.15 0.84 -20.40
N GLY A 251 23.64 1.29 -21.54
CA GLY A 251 24.19 1.03 -22.87
C GLY A 251 23.66 -0.26 -23.52
N ALA A 252 22.62 -0.88 -22.95
CA ALA A 252 22.02 -2.09 -23.48
C ALA A 252 21.07 -1.78 -24.64
N TYR A 253 21.06 -2.67 -25.64
CA TYR A 253 20.13 -2.66 -26.76
C TYR A 253 19.10 -3.77 -26.59
N TYR A 254 17.83 -3.41 -26.70
CA TYR A 254 16.70 -4.33 -26.56
C TYR A 254 16.03 -4.56 -27.93
N SER A 255 15.52 -5.78 -28.14
CA SER A 255 14.67 -6.09 -29.29
C SER A 255 13.36 -5.29 -29.25
N PRO A 256 12.66 -5.11 -30.40
CA PRO A 256 11.38 -4.39 -30.43
C PRO A 256 10.34 -4.94 -29.44
N MET A 257 10.30 -6.27 -29.24
CA MET A 257 9.37 -6.89 -28.28
C MET A 257 9.76 -6.60 -26.82
N GLN A 258 11.05 -6.66 -26.50
CA GLN A 258 11.53 -6.28 -25.16
C GLN A 258 11.25 -4.81 -24.86
N ARG A 259 11.40 -3.92 -25.85
CA ARG A 259 11.05 -2.50 -25.71
C ARG A 259 9.56 -2.30 -25.46
N TYR A 260 8.71 -2.99 -26.21
CA TYR A 260 7.26 -2.96 -25.97
C TYR A 260 6.91 -3.36 -24.53
N LEU A 261 7.49 -4.45 -24.01
CA LEU A 261 7.25 -4.89 -22.64
C LEU A 261 7.80 -3.90 -21.60
N TRP A 262 8.97 -3.31 -21.83
CA TRP A 262 9.52 -2.24 -20.98
C TRP A 262 8.60 -1.02 -20.95
N GLU A 263 8.12 -0.55 -22.10
CA GLU A 263 7.22 0.61 -22.18
C GLU A 263 5.87 0.33 -21.51
N VAL A 264 5.32 -0.88 -21.66
CA VAL A 264 4.09 -1.26 -20.94
C VAL A 264 4.35 -1.33 -19.44
N LYS A 265 5.49 -1.90 -19.01
CA LYS A 265 5.90 -1.96 -17.60
C LYS A 265 6.06 -0.56 -17.00
N ASP A 266 6.62 0.39 -17.74
CA ASP A 266 6.75 1.79 -17.31
C ASP A 266 5.37 2.45 -17.15
N LYS A 267 4.46 2.23 -18.10
CA LYS A 267 3.07 2.73 -17.99
C LYS A 267 2.29 2.06 -16.85
N VAL A 268 2.53 0.79 -16.56
CA VAL A 268 1.98 0.11 -15.38
C VAL A 268 2.55 0.73 -14.10
N ALA A 269 3.83 1.14 -14.12
CA ALA A 269 4.45 1.87 -13.01
C ALA A 269 3.68 3.15 -12.68
N ASP A 270 3.23 3.89 -13.69
CA ASP A 270 2.49 5.14 -13.49
C ASP A 270 1.14 4.95 -12.79
N LEU A 271 0.57 3.74 -12.82
CA LEU A 271 -0.66 3.41 -12.10
C LEU A 271 -0.43 3.26 -10.59
N ILE A 272 0.79 2.90 -10.17
CA ILE A 272 1.12 2.69 -8.75
C ILE A 272 0.97 4.00 -7.95
N PRO A 273 1.58 5.15 -8.35
CA PRO A 273 1.36 6.43 -7.68
C PRO A 273 -0.10 6.86 -7.64
N TRP A 274 -0.87 6.54 -8.69
CA TRP A 274 -2.30 6.86 -8.73
C TRP A 274 -3.07 6.08 -7.65
N CYS A 275 -2.84 4.78 -7.53
CA CYS A 275 -3.43 3.95 -6.47
C CYS A 275 -2.97 4.42 -5.09
N GLN A 276 -1.69 4.73 -4.92
CA GLN A 276 -1.13 5.23 -3.65
C GLN A 276 -1.78 6.55 -3.22
N THR A 277 -1.95 7.49 -4.15
CA THR A 277 -2.61 8.78 -3.87
C THR A 277 -4.04 8.55 -3.38
N ARG A 278 -4.80 7.68 -4.05
CA ARG A 278 -6.14 7.30 -3.63
C ARG A 278 -6.16 6.67 -2.23
N THR A 279 -5.23 5.75 -1.94
CA THR A 279 -5.08 5.14 -0.61
C THR A 279 -4.78 6.18 0.47
N LEU A 280 -3.92 7.16 0.19
CA LEU A 280 -3.58 8.24 1.12
C LEU A 280 -4.77 9.17 1.37
N ASP A 281 -5.50 9.54 0.32
CA ASP A 281 -6.69 10.39 0.45
C ASP A 281 -7.77 9.71 1.27
N ASN A 282 -8.01 8.42 1.03
CA ASN A 282 -8.93 7.63 1.87
C ASN A 282 -8.41 7.50 3.30
N ALA A 283 -7.11 7.29 3.51
CA ALA A 283 -6.54 7.20 4.85
C ALA A 283 -6.71 8.52 5.64
N ARG A 284 -6.51 9.67 4.98
CA ARG A 284 -6.79 10.99 5.57
C ARG A 284 -8.26 11.15 5.91
N LYS A 285 -9.15 10.72 5.00
CA LYS A 285 -10.60 10.77 5.23
C LYS A 285 -11.04 9.87 6.40
N ILE A 286 -10.53 8.64 6.48
CA ILE A 286 -10.79 7.72 7.60
C ILE A 286 -10.39 8.36 8.93
N ILE A 287 -9.24 9.03 8.97
CA ILE A 287 -8.74 9.70 10.17
C ILE A 287 -9.61 10.90 10.56
N GLN A 288 -10.06 11.70 9.59
CA GLN A 288 -11.01 12.79 9.85
C GLN A 288 -12.33 12.24 10.40
N LEU A 289 -12.83 11.14 9.86
CA LEU A 289 -14.04 10.47 10.34
C LEU A 289 -13.85 9.92 11.76
N GLU A 290 -12.70 9.31 12.07
CA GLU A 290 -12.34 8.86 13.42
C GLU A 290 -12.36 10.02 14.45
N LEU A 291 -11.77 11.17 14.10
CA LEU A 291 -11.81 12.36 14.94
C LEU A 291 -13.25 12.86 15.16
N GLN A 292 -14.07 12.87 14.11
CA GLN A 292 -15.48 13.26 14.21
C GLN A 292 -16.29 12.26 15.05
N ILE A 293 -16.05 10.96 14.90
CA ILE A 293 -16.66 9.91 15.73
C ILE A 293 -16.27 10.13 17.20
N GLY A 294 -15.00 10.41 17.48
CA GLY A 294 -14.52 10.70 18.83
C GLY A 294 -15.23 11.91 19.44
N GLN A 295 -15.26 13.03 18.72
CA GLN A 295 -15.96 14.25 19.12
C GLN A 295 -17.45 14.00 19.41
N LYS A 296 -18.15 13.31 18.49
CA LYS A 296 -19.58 13.03 18.63
C LYS A 296 -19.88 12.06 19.77
N THR A 297 -18.97 11.12 20.04
CA THR A 297 -19.05 10.23 21.20
C THR A 297 -18.92 11.01 22.51
N ASP A 298 -17.97 11.96 22.57
CA ASP A 298 -17.79 12.82 23.74
C ASP A 298 -19.00 13.75 23.97
N GLU A 299 -19.54 14.35 22.90
CA GLU A 299 -20.77 15.17 22.95
C GLU A 299 -21.97 14.36 23.46
N ARG A 300 -22.17 13.16 22.92
CA ARG A 300 -23.22 12.23 23.37
C ARG A 300 -23.05 11.87 24.85
N ASN A 301 -21.83 11.59 25.30
CA ASN A 301 -21.55 11.29 26.70
C ASN A 301 -21.80 12.48 27.64
N LEU A 302 -21.53 13.70 27.19
CA LEU A 302 -21.88 14.91 27.94
C LEU A 302 -23.39 15.11 28.04
N GLU A 303 -24.12 14.91 26.93
CA GLU A 303 -25.58 15.01 26.93
C GLU A 303 -26.21 13.94 27.83
N ARG A 304 -25.71 12.70 27.79
CA ARG A 304 -26.12 11.64 28.73
C ARG A 304 -25.92 12.06 30.18
N ARG A 305 -24.75 12.60 30.53
CA ARG A 305 -24.49 13.11 31.89
C ARG A 305 -25.44 14.24 32.28
N ARG A 306 -25.76 15.15 31.35
CA ARG A 306 -26.75 16.21 31.57
C ARG A 306 -28.13 15.62 31.83
N LEU A 307 -28.59 14.68 31.01
CA LEU A 307 -29.87 14.01 31.17
C LEU A 307 -29.96 13.28 32.53
N VAL A 308 -28.89 12.62 32.98
CA VAL A 308 -28.83 12.05 34.35
C VAL A 308 -29.08 13.13 35.41
N LYS A 309 -28.35 14.24 35.31
CA LYS A 309 -28.35 15.29 36.31
C LYS A 309 -29.69 16.03 36.35
N ASP A 310 -30.22 16.38 35.19
CA ASP A 310 -31.36 17.30 35.05
C ASP A 310 -32.70 16.57 35.07
N VAL A 311 -32.74 15.29 34.65
CA VAL A 311 -34.00 14.53 34.52
C VAL A 311 -34.14 13.44 35.59
N VAL A 312 -33.04 12.78 35.96
CA VAL A 312 -33.12 11.60 36.86
C VAL A 312 -32.82 11.94 38.32
N LEU A 313 -31.86 12.84 38.58
CA LEU A 313 -31.49 13.22 39.95
C LEU A 313 -32.32 14.40 40.51
N SER A 314 -33.04 15.13 39.65
CA SER A 314 -33.94 16.24 40.02
C SER A 314 -35.42 15.85 40.06
N ALA A 315 -35.77 14.61 39.71
CA ALA A 315 -37.10 14.02 39.89
C ALA A 315 -37.22 13.36 41.28
#